data_AF-A0A9P1UR14-F1
#
_entry.id   AF-A0A9P1UR14-F1
#
_cell.length_a   1.000
_cell.length_b   1.000
_cell.length_c   1.000
_cell.angle_alpha   90.00
_cell.angle_beta   90.00
_cell.angle_gamma   90.00
#
_symmetry.space_group_name_H-M   'P 1'
#
loop_
_entity.id
_entity.type
_entity.pdbx_description
1 polymer ?
#
loop_
_entity_poly.entity_id
_entity_poly.type
_entity_poly.pdbx_seq_one_letter_code
_entity_poly.pdbx_strand_id
1 'polypeptide(L)'
;MQTIISLAILGIVAFIGYWAKDLPGIYKAITVENKRKFNELDIQRESFFRQLRGDDLAETFGEWVSAFTDMDEFVEKAPAILKDMQKKVIMYGSPKTVSILAMLSQHTYIGSGEDVGKGTRFDNYKLMLYIANLIASLKFDFTGYKIDPMDIVRVRITDYKENETQFKENQQKIETEIQKLGYEL
;
A
#
# COMPACT_ATOMS: atom_id res chain seq x y z
N MET A 1 0.60 -68.82 -12.50
CA MET A 1 -0.37 -67.92 -11.82
C MET A 1 0.34 -66.73 -11.16
N GLN A 2 1.34 -66.95 -10.30
CA GLN A 2 2.07 -65.85 -9.62
C GLN A 2 2.73 -64.84 -10.57
N THR A 3 3.38 -65.28 -11.65
CA THR A 3 4.02 -64.40 -12.64
C THR A 3 3.05 -63.46 -13.36
N ILE A 4 1.83 -63.92 -13.63
CA ILE A 4 0.78 -63.11 -14.28
C ILE A 4 0.28 -62.02 -13.32
N ILE A 5 0.15 -62.35 -12.03
CA ILE A 5 -0.24 -61.41 -10.98
C ILE A 5 0.82 -60.32 -10.79
N SER A 6 2.11 -60.69 -10.78
CA SER A 6 3.21 -59.73 -10.65
C SER A 6 3.30 -58.75 -11.83
N LEU A 7 3.07 -59.23 -13.06
CA LEU A 7 3.02 -58.39 -14.26
C LEU A 7 1.84 -57.42 -14.24
N ALA A 8 0.68 -57.86 -13.75
CA ALA A 8 -0.49 -57.00 -13.59
C ALA A 8 -0.24 -55.88 -12.56
N ILE A 9 0.42 -56.20 -11.44
CA ILE A 9 0.77 -55.20 -10.41
C ILE A 9 1.75 -54.16 -10.96
N LEU A 10 2.77 -54.59 -11.72
CA LEU A 10 3.72 -53.67 -12.37
C LEU A 10 3.03 -52.72 -13.36
N GLY A 11 2.07 -53.23 -14.14
CA GLY A 11 1.26 -52.41 -15.05
C GLY A 11 0.44 -51.35 -14.30
N ILE A 12 -0.18 -51.73 -13.18
CA ILE A 12 -0.95 -50.81 -12.35
C ILE A 12 -0.06 -49.74 -11.71
N VAL A 13 1.12 -50.12 -11.20
CA VAL A 13 2.08 -49.17 -10.60
C VAL A 13 2.61 -48.19 -11.65
N ALA A 14 2.92 -48.66 -12.87
CA ALA A 14 3.35 -47.79 -13.96
C ALA A 14 2.24 -46.81 -14.37
N PHE A 15 0.99 -47.27 -14.42
CA PHE A 15 -0.17 -46.43 -14.72
C PHE A 15 -0.41 -45.35 -13.64
N ILE A 16 -0.35 -45.73 -12.35
CA ILE A 16 -0.48 -44.79 -11.23
C ILE A 16 0.68 -43.77 -11.23
N GLY A 17 1.91 -44.22 -11.49
CA GLY A 17 3.07 -43.34 -11.57
C GLY A 17 2.99 -42.35 -12.73
N TYR A 18 2.49 -42.78 -13.89
CA TYR A 18 2.23 -41.92 -15.03
C TYR A 18 1.18 -40.86 -14.72
N TRP A 19 0.07 -41.24 -14.08
CA TRP A 19 -1.00 -40.31 -13.69
C TRP A 19 -0.58 -39.33 -12.58
N ALA A 20 0.20 -39.80 -11.60
CA ALA A 20 0.68 -38.98 -10.48
C ALA A 20 1.68 -37.89 -10.92
N LYS A 21 2.35 -38.06 -12.06
CA LYS A 21 3.30 -37.09 -12.62
C LYS A 21 2.67 -35.72 -12.90
N ASP A 22 1.37 -35.69 -13.20
CA ASP A 22 0.66 -34.45 -13.59
C ASP A 22 0.03 -33.70 -12.39
N LEU A 23 -0.08 -34.35 -11.23
CA LEU A 23 -0.63 -33.75 -10.00
C LEU A 23 0.08 -32.45 -9.56
N PRO A 24 1.43 -32.35 -9.58
CA PRO A 24 2.12 -31.12 -9.19
C PRO A 24 1.77 -29.93 -10.09
N GLY A 25 1.56 -30.18 -11.39
CA GLY A 25 1.19 -29.16 -12.36
C GLY A 25 -0.22 -28.62 -12.12
N ILE A 26 -1.17 -29.52 -11.85
CA ILE A 26 -2.57 -29.17 -11.58
C ILE A 26 -2.69 -28.37 -10.28
N TYR A 27 -2.00 -28.78 -9.21
CA TYR A 27 -2.02 -28.05 -7.94
C TYR A 27 -1.48 -26.62 -8.08
N LYS A 28 -0.35 -26.46 -8.80
CA LYS A 28 0.21 -25.14 -9.09
C LYS A 28 -0.76 -24.30 -9.92
N ALA A 29 -1.40 -24.88 -10.93
CA ALA A 29 -2.37 -24.19 -11.77
C ALA A 29 -3.58 -23.69 -10.96
N ILE A 30 -4.19 -24.54 -10.13
CA ILE A 30 -5.33 -24.18 -9.26
C ILE A 30 -4.94 -23.06 -8.29
N THR A 31 -3.74 -23.13 -7.71
CA THR A 31 -3.24 -22.10 -6.79
C THR A 31 -3.06 -20.75 -7.49
N VAL A 32 -2.48 -20.74 -8.69
CA VAL A 32 -2.29 -19.52 -9.50
C VAL A 32 -3.64 -18.96 -9.96
N GLU A 33 -4.56 -19.81 -10.40
CA GLU A 33 -5.88 -19.42 -10.88
C GLU A 33 -6.74 -18.84 -9.75
N ASN A 34 -6.72 -19.46 -8.56
CA ASN A 34 -7.39 -18.91 -7.39
C ASN A 34 -6.85 -17.52 -7.03
N LYS A 35 -5.52 -17.34 -7.02
CA LYS A 35 -4.90 -16.02 -6.81
C LYS A 35 -5.36 -15.00 -7.85
N ARG A 36 -5.41 -15.38 -9.13
CA ARG A 36 -5.90 -14.50 -10.21
C ARG A 36 -7.37 -14.12 -10.01
N LYS A 37 -8.23 -15.09 -9.68
CA LYS A 37 -9.66 -14.85 -9.45
C LYS A 37 -9.91 -13.87 -8.31
N PHE A 38 -9.21 -14.01 -7.18
CA PHE A 38 -9.30 -13.05 -6.08
C PHE A 38 -8.82 -11.66 -6.51
N ASN A 39 -7.68 -11.59 -7.21
CA ASN A 39 -7.14 -10.32 -7.70
C ASN A 39 -8.08 -9.62 -8.70
N GLU A 40 -8.72 -10.37 -9.60
CA GLU A 40 -9.71 -9.83 -10.55
C GLU A 40 -10.96 -9.30 -9.87
N LEU A 41 -11.46 -9.99 -8.83
CA LEU A 41 -12.59 -9.51 -8.04
C LEU A 41 -12.25 -8.24 -7.24
N ASP A 42 -11.02 -8.14 -6.75
CA ASP A 42 -10.52 -6.94 -6.07
C ASP A 42 -10.42 -5.76 -7.05
N ILE A 43 -9.80 -5.98 -8.22
CA ILE A 43 -9.72 -4.98 -9.29
C ILE A 43 -11.12 -4.53 -9.73
N GLN A 44 -12.08 -5.44 -9.86
CA GLN A 44 -13.46 -5.12 -10.21
C GLN A 44 -14.15 -4.30 -9.12
N ARG A 45 -13.98 -4.64 -7.84
CA ARG A 45 -14.50 -3.84 -6.73
C ARG A 45 -13.88 -2.45 -6.71
N GLU A 46 -12.57 -2.34 -6.84
CA GLU A 46 -11.88 -1.04 -6.89
C GLU A 46 -12.34 -0.19 -8.07
N SER A 47 -12.45 -0.78 -9.26
CA SER A 47 -12.99 -0.10 -10.45
C SER A 47 -14.42 0.41 -10.23
N PHE A 48 -15.28 -0.44 -9.64
CA PHE A 48 -16.64 -0.08 -9.30
C PHE A 48 -16.71 1.05 -8.28
N PHE A 49 -15.89 1.01 -7.22
CA PHE A 49 -15.82 2.07 -6.21
C PHE A 49 -15.25 3.37 -6.78
N ARG A 50 -14.23 3.31 -7.65
CA ARG A 50 -13.73 4.48 -8.40
C ARG A 50 -14.82 5.10 -9.27
N GLN A 51 -15.64 4.29 -9.93
CA GLN A 51 -16.69 4.79 -10.81
C GLN A 51 -17.86 5.42 -10.05
N LEU A 52 -18.23 4.87 -8.89
CA LEU A 52 -19.34 5.36 -8.07
C LEU A 52 -18.96 6.50 -7.14
N ARG A 53 -17.68 6.59 -6.76
CA ARG A 53 -17.18 7.53 -5.72
C ARG A 53 -15.93 8.28 -6.18
N GLY A 54 -15.78 8.45 -7.49
CA GLY A 54 -14.65 9.18 -8.07
C GLY A 54 -14.55 10.60 -7.53
N ASP A 55 -15.70 11.26 -7.33
CA ASP A 55 -15.77 12.63 -6.78
C ASP A 55 -15.31 12.68 -5.32
N ASP A 56 -15.77 11.76 -4.47
CA ASP A 56 -15.34 11.65 -3.06
C ASP A 56 -13.83 11.35 -2.95
N LEU A 57 -13.31 10.46 -3.81
CA LEU A 57 -11.87 10.13 -3.88
C LEU A 57 -11.05 11.33 -4.36
N ALA A 58 -11.54 12.06 -5.36
CA ALA A 58 -10.89 13.26 -5.87
C ALA A 58 -10.87 14.38 -4.82
N GLU A 59 -11.97 14.58 -4.10
CA GLU A 59 -12.07 15.52 -2.98
C GLU A 59 -11.08 15.13 -1.88
N THR A 60 -11.09 13.87 -1.44
CA THR A 60 -10.16 13.36 -0.42
C THR A 60 -8.71 13.57 -0.84
N PHE A 61 -8.36 13.22 -2.08
CA PHE A 61 -7.03 13.47 -2.64
C PHE A 61 -6.67 14.96 -2.62
N GLY A 62 -7.60 15.83 -3.05
CA GLY A 62 -7.43 17.28 -3.08
C GLY A 62 -7.14 17.86 -1.70
N GLU A 63 -7.89 17.44 -0.68
CA GLU A 63 -7.70 17.91 0.70
C GLU A 63 -6.29 17.60 1.23
N TRP A 64 -5.79 16.38 1.00
CA TRP A 64 -4.44 15.99 1.44
C TRP A 64 -3.35 16.69 0.63
N VAL A 65 -3.55 16.93 -0.67
CA VAL A 65 -2.64 17.76 -1.48
C VAL A 65 -2.60 19.19 -0.94
N SER A 66 -3.75 19.81 -0.69
CA SER A 66 -3.85 21.16 -0.13
C SER A 66 -3.15 21.26 1.22
N ALA A 67 -3.37 20.28 2.10
CA ALA A 67 -2.70 20.21 3.41
C ALA A 67 -1.18 20.12 3.30
N PHE A 68 -0.67 19.44 2.27
CA PHE A 68 0.77 19.31 2.04
C PHE A 68 1.39 20.56 1.40
N THR A 69 0.67 21.22 0.49
CA THR A 69 1.15 22.43 -0.16
C THR A 69 1.10 23.65 0.75
N ASP A 70 0.06 23.74 1.60
CA ASP A 70 -0.17 24.81 2.57
C ASP A 70 -0.18 24.28 4.01
N MET A 71 0.99 23.80 4.45
CA MET A 71 1.13 23.22 5.79
C MET A 71 0.88 24.24 6.91
N ASP A 72 1.19 25.52 6.70
CA ASP A 72 1.01 26.55 7.73
C ASP A 72 -0.49 26.78 8.00
N GLU A 73 -1.30 26.95 6.93
CA GLU A 73 -2.75 27.04 7.04
C GLU A 73 -3.36 25.73 7.57
N PHE A 74 -2.84 24.59 7.13
CA PHE A 74 -3.30 23.28 7.59
C PHE A 74 -3.08 23.09 9.08
N VAL A 75 -1.90 23.40 9.62
CA VAL A 75 -1.60 23.23 11.05
C VAL A 75 -2.55 24.06 11.92
N GLU A 76 -2.91 25.26 11.49
CA GLU A 76 -3.89 26.10 12.17
C GLU A 76 -5.29 25.45 12.21
N LYS A 77 -5.73 24.85 11.09
CA LYS A 77 -7.06 24.26 10.94
C LYS A 77 -7.14 22.78 11.35
N ALA A 78 -6.01 22.10 11.48
CA ALA A 78 -5.89 20.65 11.64
C ALA A 78 -6.75 20.08 12.77
N PRO A 79 -6.85 20.70 13.97
CA PRO A 79 -7.69 20.15 15.05
C PRO A 79 -9.17 20.00 14.66
N ALA A 80 -9.68 20.85 13.76
CA ALA A 80 -11.06 20.82 13.31
C ALA A 80 -11.28 19.89 12.09
N ILE A 81 -10.34 19.85 11.15
CA ILE A 81 -10.53 19.18 9.84
C ILE A 81 -9.90 17.79 9.75
N LEU A 82 -8.87 17.49 10.56
CA LEU A 82 -8.07 16.27 10.41
C LEU A 82 -8.91 15.00 10.62
N LYS A 83 -9.86 15.02 11.57
CA LYS A 83 -10.74 13.88 11.82
C LYS A 83 -11.62 13.55 10.61
N ASP A 84 -12.09 14.57 9.89
CA ASP A 84 -12.92 14.38 8.71
C ASP A 84 -12.08 13.86 7.53
N MET A 85 -10.88 14.43 7.32
CA MET A 85 -9.93 13.93 6.32
C MET A 85 -9.53 12.47 6.57
N GLN A 86 -9.26 12.10 7.83
CA GLN A 86 -8.99 10.71 8.23
C GLN A 86 -10.19 9.79 7.94
N LYS A 87 -11.40 10.23 8.28
CA LYS A 87 -12.63 9.48 8.02
C LYS A 87 -12.82 9.24 6.52
N LYS A 88 -12.61 10.24 5.66
CA LYS A 88 -12.73 10.10 4.21
C LYS A 88 -11.74 9.08 3.64
N VAL A 89 -10.49 9.10 4.10
CA VAL A 89 -9.49 8.08 3.72
C VAL A 89 -9.92 6.68 4.16
N ILE A 90 -10.47 6.51 5.36
CA ILE A 90 -10.97 5.21 5.84
C ILE A 90 -12.17 4.74 5.00
N MET A 91 -13.04 5.67 4.56
CA MET A 91 -14.25 5.35 3.80
C MET A 91 -13.98 5.02 2.33
N TYR A 92 -12.97 5.65 1.73
CA TYR A 92 -12.79 5.67 0.28
C TYR A 92 -11.46 5.12 -0.20
N GLY A 93 -10.40 5.22 0.62
CA GLY A 93 -9.07 4.74 0.25
C GLY A 93 -8.97 3.22 0.19
N SER A 94 -8.00 2.73 -0.58
CA SER A 94 -7.64 1.30 -0.60
C SER A 94 -7.06 0.84 0.74
N PRO A 95 -7.00 -0.47 1.01
CA PRO A 95 -6.39 -1.01 2.23
C PRO A 95 -4.94 -0.53 2.44
N LYS A 96 -4.17 -0.37 1.35
CA LYS A 96 -2.82 0.20 1.38
C LYS A 96 -2.86 1.64 1.89
N THR A 97 -3.71 2.48 1.31
CA THR A 97 -3.85 3.89 1.69
C THR A 97 -4.27 4.06 3.15
N VAL A 98 -5.23 3.25 3.62
CA VAL A 98 -5.64 3.26 5.04
C VAL A 98 -4.49 2.85 5.97
N SER A 99 -3.66 1.90 5.55
CA SER A 99 -2.49 1.47 6.33
C SER A 99 -1.44 2.57 6.42
N ILE A 100 -1.19 3.30 5.33
CA ILE A 100 -0.29 4.47 5.32
C ILE A 100 -0.83 5.58 6.24
N LEU A 101 -2.15 5.84 6.23
CA LEU A 101 -2.77 6.79 7.16
C LEU A 101 -2.59 6.35 8.62
N ALA A 102 -2.72 5.06 8.92
CA ALA A 102 -2.50 4.54 10.26
C ALA A 102 -1.04 4.75 10.70
N MET A 103 -0.07 4.49 9.81
CA MET A 103 1.35 4.75 10.07
C MET A 103 1.64 6.23 10.35
N LEU A 104 1.09 7.12 9.51
CA LEU A 104 1.14 8.57 9.70
C LEU A 104 0.57 8.95 11.08
N SER A 105 -0.63 8.47 11.40
CA SER A 105 -1.33 8.81 12.64
C SER A 105 -0.58 8.31 13.88
N GLN A 106 0.01 7.12 13.82
CA GLN A 106 0.85 6.60 14.89
C GLN A 106 2.12 7.43 15.07
N HIS A 107 2.77 7.83 13.98
CA HIS A 107 3.95 8.68 14.04
C HIS A 107 3.64 10.04 14.70
N THR A 108 2.51 10.66 14.34
CA THR A 108 2.08 11.93 14.94
C THR A 108 1.62 11.76 16.41
N TYR A 109 0.94 10.66 16.74
CA TYR A 109 0.43 10.41 18.10
C TYR A 109 1.54 10.02 19.09
N ILE A 110 2.49 9.17 18.69
CA ILE A 110 3.62 8.76 19.55
C ILE A 110 4.52 9.98 19.89
N GLY A 111 4.56 11.00 19.04
CA GLY A 111 5.26 12.26 19.30
C GLY A 111 4.58 13.21 20.31
N SER A 112 3.40 12.86 20.85
CA SER A 112 2.63 13.71 21.77
C SER A 112 2.97 13.55 23.26
N GLY A 113 3.89 12.65 23.61
CA GLY A 113 4.43 12.51 24.96
C GLY A 113 5.68 13.38 25.18
N GLU A 114 5.60 14.37 26.08
CA GLU A 114 6.67 15.22 26.67
C GLU A 114 7.70 15.94 25.76
N ASP A 115 7.82 15.63 24.47
CA ASP A 115 8.80 16.23 23.54
C ASP A 115 8.17 17.14 22.47
N VAL A 116 6.89 17.51 22.62
CA VAL A 116 6.19 18.47 21.74
C VAL A 116 6.77 19.88 21.94
N GLY A 117 7.85 20.16 21.22
CA GLY A 117 8.64 21.39 21.30
C GLY A 117 10.13 21.18 21.09
N LYS A 118 10.60 19.92 21.09
CA LYS A 118 11.99 19.55 20.78
C LYS A 118 12.12 18.62 19.58
N GLY A 119 11.10 18.55 18.74
CA GLY A 119 11.15 17.81 17.48
C GLY A 119 12.33 18.31 16.65
N THR A 120 13.36 17.48 16.53
CA THR A 120 14.48 17.74 15.64
C THR A 120 13.93 17.87 14.21
N ARG A 121 14.61 18.61 13.32
CA ARG A 121 14.23 18.68 11.89
C ARG A 121 13.96 17.30 11.25
N PHE A 122 14.56 16.24 11.82
CA PHE A 122 14.40 14.85 11.42
C PHE A 122 12.96 14.33 11.54
N ASP A 123 12.19 14.74 12.55
CA ASP A 123 10.81 14.29 12.72
C ASP A 123 9.87 14.95 11.69
N ASN A 124 10.17 16.20 11.31
CA ASN A 124 9.41 16.91 10.27
C ASN A 124 9.59 16.29 8.87
N TYR A 125 10.79 15.81 8.51
CA TYR A 125 11.01 15.19 7.20
C TYR A 125 10.34 13.82 7.09
N LYS A 126 10.34 13.02 8.17
CA LYS A 126 9.63 11.73 8.16
C LYS A 126 8.12 11.93 8.08
N LEU A 127 7.57 12.90 8.82
CA LEU A 127 6.17 13.30 8.73
C LEU A 127 5.79 13.74 7.30
N MET A 128 6.60 14.60 6.69
CA MET A 128 6.41 15.06 5.31
C MET A 128 6.38 13.89 4.32
N LEU A 129 7.30 12.92 4.48
CA LEU A 129 7.31 11.72 3.64
C LEU A 129 6.08 10.83 3.87
N TYR A 130 5.60 10.66 5.10
CA TYR A 130 4.35 9.92 5.33
C TYR A 130 3.16 10.56 4.61
N ILE A 131 3.04 11.90 4.67
CA ILE A 131 1.98 12.62 3.95
C ILE A 131 2.16 12.46 2.43
N ALA A 132 3.38 12.56 1.91
CA ALA A 132 3.65 12.36 0.48
C ALA A 132 3.32 10.93 0.01
N ASN A 133 3.63 9.90 0.82
CA ASN A 133 3.25 8.51 0.52
C ASN A 133 1.73 8.33 0.54
N LEU A 134 1.03 8.99 1.46
CA LEU A 134 -0.43 8.98 1.51
C LEU A 134 -1.04 9.61 0.26
N ILE A 135 -0.53 10.77 -0.17
CA ILE A 135 -0.96 11.46 -1.39
C ILE A 135 -0.71 10.60 -2.63
N ALA A 136 0.47 9.97 -2.72
CA ALA A 136 0.80 9.08 -3.83
C ALA A 136 -0.16 7.88 -3.91
N SER A 137 -0.50 7.30 -2.75
CA SER A 137 -1.45 6.19 -2.66
C SER A 137 -2.88 6.61 -3.04
N LEU A 138 -3.34 7.78 -2.54
CA LEU A 138 -4.64 8.36 -2.92
C LEU A 138 -4.72 8.69 -4.42
N LYS A 139 -3.63 9.19 -5.02
CA LYS A 139 -3.57 9.44 -6.47
C LYS A 139 -3.74 8.15 -7.26
N PHE A 140 -3.12 7.06 -6.81
CA PHE A 140 -3.30 5.75 -7.42
C PHE A 140 -4.73 5.23 -7.23
N ASP A 141 -5.30 5.38 -6.03
CA ASP A 141 -6.68 4.98 -5.76
C ASP A 141 -7.67 5.70 -6.67
N PHE A 142 -7.48 7.00 -6.89
CA PHE A 142 -8.33 7.84 -7.75
C PHE A 142 -8.09 7.59 -9.24
N THR A 143 -6.84 7.58 -9.69
CA THR A 143 -6.50 7.65 -11.13
C THR A 143 -5.87 6.39 -11.72
N GLY A 144 -5.39 5.48 -10.89
CA GLY A 144 -4.54 4.35 -11.30
C GLY A 144 -3.10 4.73 -11.66
N TYR A 145 -2.72 6.01 -11.62
CA TYR A 145 -1.36 6.45 -11.90
C TYR A 145 -0.51 6.47 -10.64
N LYS A 146 0.66 5.80 -10.71
CA LYS A 146 1.69 5.86 -9.66
C LYS A 146 2.49 7.15 -9.80
N ILE A 147 2.84 7.74 -8.66
CA ILE A 147 3.76 8.87 -8.55
C ILE A 147 4.75 8.56 -7.42
N ASP A 148 6.01 8.99 -7.60
CA ASP A 148 7.01 8.86 -6.54
C ASP A 148 6.69 9.86 -5.40
N PRO A 149 6.52 9.41 -4.15
CA PRO A 149 6.38 10.29 -2.99
C PRO A 149 7.51 11.32 -2.89
N MET A 150 8.72 10.97 -3.32
CA MET A 150 9.87 11.86 -3.32
C MET A 150 9.71 13.03 -4.28
N ASP A 151 9.04 12.82 -5.42
CA ASP A 151 8.76 13.90 -6.37
C ASP A 151 7.73 14.88 -5.81
N ILE A 152 6.74 14.40 -5.03
CA ILE A 152 5.80 15.27 -4.31
C ILE A 152 6.55 16.16 -3.31
N VAL A 153 7.48 15.56 -2.55
CA VAL A 153 8.32 16.30 -1.61
C VAL A 153 9.18 17.36 -2.32
N ARG A 154 9.85 16.98 -3.42
CA ARG A 154 10.70 17.89 -4.21
C ARG A 154 9.96 19.10 -4.77
N VAL A 155 8.65 19.00 -5.02
CA VAL A 155 7.84 20.15 -5.45
C VAL A 155 7.76 21.22 -4.36
N ARG A 156 7.82 20.84 -3.08
CA ARG A 156 7.59 21.76 -1.96
C ARG A 156 8.85 22.30 -1.29
N ILE A 157 9.88 21.46 -1.12
CA ILE A 157 11.09 21.85 -0.38
C ILE A 157 12.22 22.31 -1.30
N THR A 158 12.81 23.44 -0.94
CA THR A 158 13.91 24.08 -1.69
C THR A 158 15.29 23.53 -1.31
N ASP A 159 15.41 22.94 -0.12
CA ASP A 159 16.65 22.43 0.48
C ASP A 159 16.83 20.91 0.31
N TYR A 160 16.03 20.27 -0.56
CA TYR A 160 16.07 18.84 -0.80
C TYR A 160 17.48 18.30 -1.08
N LYS A 161 18.27 19.02 -1.89
CA LYS A 161 19.63 18.62 -2.26
C LYS A 161 20.59 18.57 -1.07
N GLU A 162 20.39 19.42 -0.07
CA GLU A 162 21.25 19.50 1.11
C GLU A 162 20.95 18.35 2.09
N ASN A 163 19.71 17.85 2.08
CA ASN A 163 19.22 16.81 2.99
C ASN A 163 18.86 15.50 2.26
N GLU A 164 19.32 15.30 1.02
CA GLU A 164 18.87 14.24 0.12
C GLU A 164 19.07 12.83 0.71
N THR A 165 20.22 12.58 1.35
CA THR A 165 20.52 11.30 2.01
C THR A 165 19.48 10.95 3.06
N GLN A 166 19.11 11.94 3.88
CA GLN A 166 18.16 11.75 4.97
C GLN A 166 16.75 11.46 4.44
N PHE A 167 16.33 12.16 3.39
CA PHE A 167 15.05 11.87 2.71
C PHE A 167 15.04 10.46 2.13
N LYS A 168 16.11 10.02 1.48
CA LYS A 168 16.21 8.66 0.94
C LYS A 168 16.16 7.59 2.03
N GLU A 169 16.90 7.76 3.12
CA GLU A 169 16.89 6.82 4.24
C GLU A 169 15.51 6.72 4.89
N ASN A 170 14.84 7.85 5.10
CA ASN A 170 13.50 7.86 5.68
C ASN A 170 12.46 7.24 4.73
N GLN A 171 12.55 7.52 3.43
CA GLN A 171 11.68 6.92 2.43
C GLN A 171 11.86 5.39 2.40
N GLN A 172 13.10 4.90 2.39
CA GLN A 172 13.37 3.45 2.44
C GLN A 172 12.81 2.78 3.70
N LYS A 173 12.87 3.45 4.85
CA LYS A 173 12.26 2.93 6.10
C LYS A 173 10.74 2.80 5.96
N ILE A 174 10.09 3.84 5.44
CA ILE A 174 8.64 3.85 5.21
C ILE A 174 8.24 2.76 4.21
N GLU A 175 8.97 2.65 3.10
CA GLU A 175 8.76 1.61 2.10
C GLU A 175 8.89 0.20 2.70
N THR A 176 9.89 -0.02 3.53
CA THR A 176 10.09 -1.29 4.24
C THR A 176 8.93 -1.58 5.22
N GLU A 177 8.44 -0.56 5.93
CA GLU A 177 7.27 -0.67 6.80
C GLU A 177 6.01 -1.06 5.99
N ILE A 178 5.78 -0.44 4.83
CA ILE A 178 4.66 -0.74 3.93
C ILE A 178 4.76 -2.17 3.38
N GLN A 179 5.95 -2.60 2.95
CA GLN A 179 6.18 -3.96 2.45
C GLN A 179 5.96 -5.04 3.51
N LYS A 180 6.34 -4.78 4.77
CA LYS A 180 6.08 -5.69 5.90
C LYS A 180 4.59 -5.93 6.14
N LEU A 181 3.74 -4.97 5.78
CA LEU A 181 2.29 -5.10 5.82
C LEU A 181 1.71 -5.85 4.62
N GLY A 182 2.54 -6.25 3.65
CA GLY A 182 2.16 -7.04 2.49
C GLY A 182 1.77 -6.22 1.25
N TYR A 183 2.05 -4.91 1.23
CA TYR A 183 1.72 -4.04 0.11
C TYR A 183 2.90 -3.82 -0.84
N GLU A 184 2.62 -3.77 -2.14
CA GLU A 184 3.59 -3.37 -3.16
C GLU A 184 3.80 -1.85 -3.15
N LEU A 185 4.99 -1.40 -3.54
CA LEU A 185 5.33 0.03 -3.65
C LEU A 185 4.66 0.70 -4.85
#